data_AF-A0A958ZD78-F1
#
_entry.id   AF-A0A958ZD78-F1
#
_cell.length_a   1.000
_cell.length_b   1.000
_cell.length_c   1.000
_cell.angle_alpha   90.00
_cell.angle_beta   90.00
_cell.angle_gamma   90.00
#
_symmetry.space_group_name_H-M   'P 1'
#
loop_
_entity.id
_entity.type
_entity.pdbx_description
1 polymer ?
#
loop_
_entity_poly.entity_id
_entity_poly.type
_entity_poly.pdbx_seq_one_letter_code
_entity_poly.pdbx_strand_id
1 'polypeptide(L)'
;PYDEFVVYDKNGNHLLTIRPKEQNDSTSTIESVQIFDKRYKTATGLGLNSAFKDIVNDYKVDKVESTFTTAVLFVNELDATIAIDKKDLGIKDFGTQKIALEQIPDLAKIKTFTLWFD
;
A
#
# COMPACT_ATOMS: atom_id res chain seq x y z
N PRO A 1 5.73 -12.51 -18.37
CA PRO A 1 5.83 -12.53 -16.90
C PRO A 1 6.45 -11.20 -16.45
N TYR A 2 5.89 -10.54 -15.45
CA TYR A 2 6.51 -9.34 -14.90
C TYR A 2 7.71 -9.77 -14.06
N ASP A 3 8.82 -9.04 -14.13
CA ASP A 3 9.94 -9.26 -13.23
C ASP A 3 9.56 -8.77 -11.84
N GLU A 4 9.49 -9.69 -10.89
CA GLU A 4 9.25 -9.37 -9.48
C GLU A 4 10.23 -10.14 -8.60
N PHE A 5 10.75 -9.47 -7.58
CA PHE A 5 11.63 -10.06 -6.59
C PHE A 5 10.87 -10.13 -5.26
N VAL A 6 10.54 -11.36 -4.85
CA VAL A 6 9.79 -11.61 -3.62
C VAL A 6 10.75 -12.02 -2.51
N VAL A 7 10.74 -11.27 -1.41
CA VAL A 7 11.67 -11.45 -0.30
C VAL A 7 10.95 -12.07 0.90
N TYR A 8 11.54 -13.12 1.44
CA TYR A 8 11.03 -13.89 2.58
C TYR A 8 12.02 -13.89 3.75
N ASP A 9 11.50 -14.05 4.97
CA ASP A 9 12.36 -14.38 6.10
C ASP A 9 12.78 -15.86 6.09
N LYS A 10 13.67 -16.23 7.02
CA LYS A 10 14.12 -17.63 7.19
C LYS A 10 13.01 -18.63 7.53
N ASN A 11 11.83 -18.14 7.94
CA ASN A 11 10.68 -18.95 8.29
C ASN A 11 9.66 -19.03 7.13
N GLY A 12 9.92 -18.38 6.00
CA GLY A 12 9.03 -18.34 4.84
C GLY A 12 7.94 -17.25 4.89
N ASN A 13 8.02 -16.29 5.81
CA ASN A 13 7.08 -15.16 5.84
C ASN A 13 7.41 -14.16 4.73
N HIS A 14 6.42 -13.75 3.94
CA HIS A 14 6.59 -12.74 2.90
C HIS A 14 6.82 -11.35 3.54
N LEU A 15 7.95 -10.73 3.24
CA LEU A 15 8.36 -9.44 3.81
C LEU A 15 8.09 -8.28 2.86
N LEU A 16 8.53 -8.41 1.61
CA LEU A 16 8.41 -7.37 0.61
C LEU A 16 8.47 -7.95 -0.81
N THR A 17 7.86 -7.23 -1.76
CA THR A 17 7.96 -7.48 -3.21
C THR A 17 8.59 -6.24 -3.85
N ILE A 18 9.66 -6.44 -4.64
CA ILE A 18 10.36 -5.38 -5.36
C ILE A 18 10.08 -5.52 -6.85
N ARG A 19 9.78 -4.40 -7.52
CA ARG A 19 9.60 -4.33 -8.96
C ARG A 19 10.61 -3.39 -9.60
N PRO A 20 11.30 -3.82 -10.68
CA PRO A 20 12.16 -2.93 -11.46
C PRO A 20 11.33 -2.04 -12.40
N LYS A 21 11.89 -0.93 -12.85
CA LYS A 21 11.24 -0.05 -13.85
C LYS A 21 11.17 -0.73 -15.22
N GLU A 22 12.32 -1.19 -15.69
CA GLU A 22 12.49 -1.91 -16.95
C GLU A 22 12.63 -3.41 -16.70
N GLN A 23 11.87 -4.21 -17.46
CA GLN A 23 11.93 -5.67 -17.40
C GLN A 23 13.10 -6.21 -18.23
N ASN A 24 13.70 -7.30 -17.79
CA ASN A 24 14.84 -7.97 -18.42
C ASN A 24 16.09 -7.09 -18.59
N ASP A 25 16.21 -6.02 -17.80
CA ASP A 25 17.38 -5.15 -17.76
C ASP A 25 18.06 -5.23 -16.39
N SER A 26 19.27 -5.79 -16.35
CA SER A 26 20.04 -5.92 -15.11
C SER A 26 20.55 -4.58 -14.55
N THR A 27 20.50 -3.52 -15.34
CA THR A 27 20.85 -2.14 -14.93
C THR A 27 19.64 -1.33 -14.48
N SER A 28 18.44 -1.91 -14.60
CA SER A 28 17.18 -1.31 -14.18
C SER A 28 17.19 -0.96 -12.69
N THR A 29 16.70 0.23 -12.38
CA THR A 29 16.49 0.66 -10.99
C THR A 29 15.16 0.14 -10.46
N ILE A 30 15.00 0.19 -9.13
CA ILE A 30 13.74 -0.14 -8.48
C ILE A 30 12.68 0.90 -8.89
N GLU A 31 11.49 0.43 -9.28
CA GLU A 31 10.28 1.23 -9.46
C GLU A 31 9.51 1.32 -8.15
N SER A 32 9.31 0.17 -7.50
CA SER A 32 8.49 0.10 -6.30
C SER A 32 8.90 -1.02 -5.35
N VAL A 33 8.64 -0.78 -4.07
CA VAL A 33 8.77 -1.76 -2.99
C VAL A 33 7.43 -1.85 -2.26
N GLN A 34 6.75 -2.99 -2.41
CA GLN A 34 5.54 -3.30 -1.65
C GLN A 34 5.90 -4.03 -0.36
N ILE A 35 5.42 -3.52 0.76
CA ILE A 35 5.80 -3.95 2.10
C ILE A 35 4.66 -4.75 2.73
N PHE A 36 5.01 -5.94 3.25
CA PHE A 36 4.13 -6.86 3.98
C PHE A 36 4.62 -7.08 5.43
N ASP A 37 5.85 -6.67 5.74
CA ASP A 37 6.43 -6.77 7.07
C ASP A 37 5.91 -5.69 8.03
N LYS A 38 5.26 -6.14 9.11
CA LYS A 38 4.70 -5.29 10.18
C LYS A 38 5.75 -4.50 10.96
N ARG A 39 7.03 -4.84 10.84
CA ARG A 39 8.14 -4.14 11.49
C ARG A 39 8.47 -2.81 10.80
N TYR A 40 8.09 -2.64 9.53
CA TYR A 40 8.29 -1.39 8.83
C TYR A 40 7.45 -0.27 9.44
N LYS A 41 8.09 0.88 9.65
CA LYS A 41 7.47 2.11 10.11
C LYS A 41 8.11 3.32 9.42
N THR A 42 7.32 4.32 9.09
CA THR A 42 7.81 5.64 8.69
C THR A 42 8.44 6.36 9.89
N ALA A 43 9.04 7.53 9.64
CA ALA A 43 9.56 8.38 10.70
C ALA A 43 8.50 8.84 11.72
N THR A 44 7.22 8.97 11.31
CA THR A 44 6.10 9.29 12.22
C THR A 44 5.56 8.06 12.95
N GLY A 45 6.01 6.85 12.57
CA GLY A 45 5.58 5.59 13.16
C GLY A 45 4.48 4.88 12.39
N LEU A 46 4.01 5.44 11.26
CA LEU A 46 3.02 4.80 10.39
C LEU A 46 3.57 3.51 9.80
N GLY A 47 2.85 2.41 9.96
CA GLY A 47 3.14 1.10 9.38
C GLY A 47 1.90 0.24 9.20
N LEU A 48 2.06 -1.03 8.82
CA LEU A 48 0.94 -1.95 8.52
C LEU A 48 -0.01 -2.23 9.70
N ASN A 49 0.40 -1.95 10.93
CA ASN A 49 -0.46 -2.10 12.12
C ASN A 49 -1.30 -0.86 12.42
N SER A 50 -1.12 0.23 11.67
CA SER A 50 -1.85 1.48 11.87
C SER A 50 -3.24 1.39 11.24
N ALA A 51 -4.13 2.28 11.67
CA ALA A 51 -5.44 2.45 11.09
C ALA A 51 -5.46 3.60 10.09
N PHE A 52 -6.53 3.68 9.29
CA PHE A 52 -6.75 4.78 8.35
C PHE A 52 -6.66 6.16 9.02
N LYS A 53 -7.21 6.29 10.23
CA LYS A 53 -7.13 7.53 11.02
C LYS A 53 -5.70 8.02 11.23
N ASP A 54 -4.76 7.10 11.46
CA ASP A 54 -3.36 7.45 11.70
C ASP A 54 -2.72 8.04 10.44
N ILE A 55 -3.13 7.57 9.25
CA ILE A 55 -2.68 8.11 7.97
C ILE A 55 -3.13 9.56 7.82
N VAL A 56 -4.41 9.84 8.01
CA VAL A 56 -4.98 11.18 7.78
C VAL A 56 -4.62 12.20 8.87
N ASN A 57 -4.15 11.73 10.03
CA ASN A 57 -3.62 12.60 11.08
C ASN A 57 -2.19 13.05 10.78
N ASP A 58 -1.36 12.13 10.26
CA ASP A 58 0.07 12.39 10.03
C ASP A 58 0.35 12.90 8.61
N TYR A 59 -0.49 12.56 7.64
CA TYR A 59 -0.26 12.81 6.22
C TYR A 59 -1.53 13.23 5.48
N LYS A 60 -1.32 13.96 4.38
CA LYS A 60 -2.40 14.28 3.43
C LYS A 60 -2.59 13.13 2.44
N VAL A 61 -3.83 12.65 2.31
CA VAL A 61 -4.21 11.75 1.21
C VAL A 61 -4.57 12.59 -0.02
N ASP A 62 -3.78 12.48 -1.08
CA ASP A 62 -3.92 13.29 -2.29
C ASP A 62 -4.96 12.72 -3.27
N LYS A 63 -5.11 11.40 -3.28
CA LYS A 63 -6.05 10.71 -4.17
C LYS A 63 -6.53 9.40 -3.56
N VAL A 64 -7.78 9.05 -3.83
CA VAL A 64 -8.34 7.73 -3.55
C VAL A 64 -8.73 7.09 -4.87
N GLU A 65 -8.19 5.90 -5.13
CA GLU A 65 -8.63 5.03 -6.22
C GLU A 65 -9.26 3.76 -5.66
N SER A 66 -10.08 3.11 -6.48
CA SER A 66 -10.90 1.98 -6.07
C SER A 66 -10.68 0.84 -7.05
N THR A 67 -10.13 -0.26 -6.56
CA THR A 67 -10.00 -1.51 -7.31
C THR A 67 -11.20 -2.41 -7.02
N PHE A 68 -11.22 -3.61 -7.57
CA PHE A 68 -12.27 -4.60 -7.27
C PHE A 68 -12.35 -4.95 -5.78
N THR A 69 -11.21 -4.97 -5.07
CA THR A 69 -11.14 -5.43 -3.66
C THR A 69 -10.57 -4.43 -2.68
N THR A 70 -9.97 -3.33 -3.15
CA THR A 70 -9.27 -2.37 -2.29
C THR A 70 -9.61 -0.94 -2.63
N ALA A 71 -9.54 -0.07 -1.62
CA ALA A 71 -9.29 1.35 -1.81
C ALA A 71 -7.77 1.59 -1.77
N VAL A 72 -7.23 2.35 -2.70
CA VAL A 72 -5.81 2.70 -2.79
C VAL A 72 -5.68 4.19 -2.55
N LEU A 73 -5.00 4.55 -1.47
CA LEU A 73 -4.72 5.92 -1.05
C LEU A 73 -3.35 6.32 -1.58
N PHE A 74 -3.26 7.46 -2.23
CA PHE A 74 -2.00 8.06 -2.66
C PHE A 74 -1.57 9.11 -1.64
N VAL A 75 -0.33 8.99 -1.16
CA VAL A 75 0.28 9.90 -0.19
C VAL A 75 1.58 10.41 -0.80
N ASN A 76 1.50 11.56 -1.49
CA ASN A 76 2.62 12.05 -2.29
C ASN A 76 3.83 12.46 -1.43
N GLU A 77 3.60 12.89 -0.19
CA GLU A 77 4.70 13.23 0.74
C GLU A 77 5.63 12.05 1.04
N LEU A 78 5.12 10.82 0.91
CA LEU A 78 5.88 9.59 1.16
C LEU A 78 6.30 8.87 -0.13
N ASP A 79 5.95 9.43 -1.30
CA ASP A 79 6.00 8.72 -2.58
C ASP A 79 5.37 7.32 -2.44
N ALA A 80 4.20 7.24 -1.78
CA ALA A 80 3.63 5.98 -1.35
C ALA A 80 2.17 5.80 -1.74
N THR A 81 1.79 4.54 -1.93
CA THR A 81 0.39 4.12 -1.97
C THR A 81 0.06 3.15 -0.86
N ILE A 82 -1.11 3.32 -0.25
CA ILE A 82 -1.58 2.51 0.86
C ILE A 82 -2.89 1.83 0.45
N ALA A 83 -2.95 0.50 0.52
CA ALA A 83 -4.16 -0.24 0.19
C ALA A 83 -4.94 -0.62 1.45
N ILE A 84 -6.25 -0.44 1.42
CA ILE A 84 -7.20 -0.86 2.45
C ILE A 84 -8.21 -1.84 1.81
N ASP A 85 -8.48 -2.96 2.48
CA ASP A 85 -9.43 -3.95 1.95
C ASP A 85 -10.87 -3.45 2.08
N LYS A 86 -11.66 -3.56 1.01
CA LYS A 86 -13.07 -3.13 1.02
C LYS A 86 -13.92 -3.92 2.01
N LYS A 87 -13.53 -5.17 2.31
CA LYS A 87 -14.21 -5.97 3.34
C LYS A 87 -14.15 -5.31 4.71
N ASP A 88 -13.05 -4.62 5.02
CA ASP A 88 -12.87 -3.92 6.29
C ASP A 88 -13.65 -2.59 6.33
N LEU A 89 -14.15 -2.12 5.19
CA LEU A 89 -14.99 -0.92 5.09
C LEU A 89 -16.48 -1.21 5.32
N GLY A 90 -16.88 -2.49 5.45
CA GLY A 90 -18.29 -2.89 5.53
C GLY A 90 -19.06 -2.71 4.23
N ILE A 91 -18.35 -2.44 3.12
CA ILE A 91 -18.95 -2.28 1.79
C ILE A 91 -19.21 -3.67 1.21
N LYS A 92 -20.50 -4.02 1.08
CA LYS A 92 -20.94 -5.31 0.50
C LYS A 92 -20.78 -5.36 -1.02
N ASP A 93 -20.72 -4.20 -1.67
CA ASP A 93 -20.62 -4.08 -3.13
C ASP A 93 -19.15 -4.16 -3.58
N PHE A 94 -18.74 -5.35 -3.99
CA PHE A 94 -17.54 -5.54 -4.79
C PHE A 94 -17.72 -4.85 -6.16
N GLY A 95 -16.76 -4.03 -6.57
CA GLY A 95 -16.85 -3.26 -7.81
C GLY A 95 -15.81 -2.15 -7.88
N THR A 96 -15.76 -1.41 -8.98
CA THR A 96 -14.80 -0.31 -9.21
C THR A 96 -15.40 1.07 -8.92
N GLN A 97 -16.54 1.11 -8.22
CA GLN A 97 -17.18 2.36 -7.84
C GLN A 97 -16.21 3.23 -7.04
N LYS A 98 -16.21 4.54 -7.33
CA LYS A 98 -15.36 5.50 -6.63
C LYS A 98 -15.71 5.50 -5.14
N ILE A 99 -14.69 5.45 -4.31
CA ILE A 99 -14.79 5.58 -2.86
C ILE A 99 -14.29 6.97 -2.50
N ALA A 100 -15.13 7.75 -1.83
CA ALA A 100 -14.72 9.03 -1.26
C ALA A 100 -13.94 8.80 0.04
N LEU A 101 -13.02 9.70 0.38
CA LEU A 101 -12.15 9.56 1.54
C LEU A 101 -12.96 9.45 2.84
N GLU A 102 -14.06 10.21 2.92
CA GLU A 102 -14.98 10.27 4.07
C GLU A 102 -15.79 8.99 4.27
N GLN A 103 -15.82 8.10 3.27
CA GLN A 103 -16.50 6.81 3.36
C GLN A 103 -15.60 5.72 3.98
N ILE A 104 -14.33 6.01 4.21
CA ILE A 104 -13.37 5.07 4.79
C ILE A 104 -13.44 5.20 6.32
N PRO A 105 -13.82 4.14 7.05
CA PRO A 105 -13.86 4.19 8.51
C PRO A 105 -12.48 4.43 9.12
N ASP A 106 -12.41 5.24 10.16
CA ASP A 106 -11.19 5.54 10.94
C ASP A 106 -10.38 4.28 11.32
N LEU A 107 -11.08 3.19 11.69
CA LEU A 107 -10.49 1.94 12.16
C LEU A 107 -10.15 0.95 11.04
N ALA A 108 -10.33 1.32 9.77
CA ALA A 108 -9.99 0.46 8.64
C ALA A 108 -8.48 0.15 8.64
N LYS A 109 -8.14 -1.12 8.43
CA LYS A 109 -6.77 -1.60 8.53
C LYS A 109 -6.02 -1.46 7.22
N ILE A 110 -4.73 -1.18 7.33
CA ILE A 110 -3.82 -1.16 6.19
C ILE A 110 -3.51 -2.60 5.76
N LYS A 111 -3.70 -2.89 4.48
CA LYS A 111 -3.39 -4.19 3.86
C LYS A 111 -1.95 -4.23 3.34
N THR A 112 -1.56 -3.22 2.56
CA THR A 112 -0.21 -3.09 2.01
C THR A 112 0.22 -1.64 1.97
N PHE A 113 1.53 -1.42 2.07
CA PHE A 113 2.18 -0.14 1.91
C PHE A 113 3.19 -0.25 0.79
N THR A 114 3.07 0.54 -0.27
CA THR A 114 3.98 0.51 -1.42
C THR A 114 4.71 1.83 -1.52
N LEU A 115 6.04 1.79 -1.54
CA LEU A 115 6.91 2.91 -1.86
C LEU A 115 7.21 2.92 -3.34
N TRP A 116 7.25 4.11 -3.94
CA TRP A 116 7.58 4.36 -5.34
C TRP A 116 8.88 5.16 -5.44
N PHE A 117 9.65 4.90 -6.49
CA PHE A 117 10.98 5.48 -6.69
C PHE A 117 11.11 6.05 -8.11
N ASP A 118 11.61 7.29 -8.18
CA ASP A 118 11.88 8.03 -9.43
C ASP A 118 13.12 7.57 -10.18
#